data_AF-A0A6B0SIY0-F1
#
_entry.id   AF-A0A6B0SIY0-F1
#
_cell.length_a   1.000
_cell.length_b   1.000
_cell.length_c   1.000
_cell.angle_alpha   90.00
_cell.angle_beta   90.00
_cell.angle_gamma   90.00
#
_symmetry.space_group_name_H-M   'P 1'
#
loop_
_entity.id
_entity.type
_entity.pdbx_description
1 polymer ?
#
loop_
_entity_poly.entity_id
_entity_poly.type
_entity_poly.pdbx_seq_one_letter_code
_entity_poly.pdbx_strand_id
1 'polypeptide(L)'
;MNSMITALLVAGVILAVTNAYWYRREKALRDGLETSVGWDETIAGLDGADTADRRLDAVADILDTSVEDVPAAARSLDSKVRDLQRSVEETRETWAGIAANALRTDAVEPDDVLVVHLVGGTGEDARALSSALDQDNLTAVCAHEDVTFVLTAGTMSDESAIAVARAAMVDAPGGVGGSETLAQGGGDTDCFDSIEEALAEKAGNNLTVVSLGRN
;
A
#
# COMPACT_ATOMS: atom_id res chain seq x y z
N MET A 1 22.24 28.60 -23.40
CA MET A 1 22.81 28.67 -22.03
C MET A 1 21.75 28.94 -20.97
N ASN A 2 20.76 29.83 -21.20
CA ASN A 2 19.69 30.08 -20.21
C ASN A 2 18.76 28.89 -19.94
N SER A 3 18.44 28.04 -20.93
CA SER A 3 17.50 26.90 -20.74
C SER A 3 18.04 25.80 -19.81
N MET A 4 19.36 25.59 -19.82
CA MET A 4 20.00 24.57 -18.99
C MET A 4 20.04 25.00 -17.51
N ILE A 5 20.18 26.30 -17.26
CA ILE A 5 20.16 26.90 -15.91
C ILE A 5 18.73 26.89 -15.34
N THR A 6 17.71 27.21 -16.13
CA THR A 6 16.32 27.09 -15.68
C THR A 6 15.91 25.65 -15.41
N ALA A 7 16.31 24.69 -16.26
CA ALA A 7 16.03 23.27 -16.01
C ALA A 7 16.66 22.77 -14.70
N LEU A 8 17.90 23.17 -14.41
CA LEU A 8 18.59 22.84 -13.15
C LEU A 8 17.91 23.45 -11.92
N LEU A 9 17.44 24.71 -12.03
CA LEU A 9 16.72 25.36 -10.94
C LEU A 9 15.37 24.70 -10.67
N VAL A 10 14.62 24.35 -11.72
CA VAL A 10 13.32 23.66 -11.57
C VAL A 10 13.52 22.29 -10.93
N ALA A 11 14.50 21.51 -11.40
CA ALA A 11 14.81 20.21 -10.80
C ALA A 11 15.23 20.33 -9.33
N GLY A 12 16.02 21.35 -8.99
CA GLY A 12 16.42 21.64 -7.61
C GLY A 12 15.24 22.00 -6.70
N VAL A 13 14.29 22.79 -7.20
CA VAL A 13 13.07 23.15 -6.45
C VAL A 13 12.18 21.92 -6.24
N ILE A 14 12.00 21.09 -7.27
CA ILE A 14 11.20 19.85 -7.15
C ILE A 14 11.82 18.93 -6.10
N LEU A 15 13.13 18.70 -6.15
CA LEU A 15 13.84 17.89 -5.16
C LEU A 15 13.68 18.45 -3.73
N ALA A 16 13.81 19.76 -3.57
CA ALA A 16 13.66 20.41 -2.27
C ALA A 16 12.24 20.28 -1.71
N VAL A 17 11.21 20.45 -2.55
CA VAL A 17 9.80 20.31 -2.16
C VAL A 17 9.50 18.86 -1.79
N THR A 18 9.93 17.90 -2.60
CA THR A 18 9.74 16.47 -2.34
C THR A 18 10.43 16.05 -1.04
N ASN A 19 11.66 16.51 -0.81
CA ASN A 19 12.39 16.18 0.42
C ASN A 19 11.74 16.83 1.66
N ALA A 20 11.27 18.07 1.55
CA ALA A 20 10.54 18.75 2.62
C ALA A 20 9.20 18.08 2.93
N TYR A 21 8.50 17.56 1.91
CA TYR A 21 7.29 16.77 2.07
C TYR A 21 7.57 15.47 2.84
N TRP A 22 8.58 14.72 2.43
CA TRP A 22 8.97 13.48 3.11
C TRP A 22 9.38 13.71 4.56
N TYR A 23 10.18 14.76 4.82
CA TYR A 23 10.56 15.13 6.19
C TYR A 23 9.34 15.50 7.06
N ARG A 24 8.37 16.23 6.49
CA ARG A 24 7.12 16.55 7.21
C ARG A 24 6.28 15.30 7.48
N ARG A 25 6.20 14.38 6.51
CA ARG A 25 5.48 13.11 6.66
C ARG A 25 6.12 12.25 7.75
N GLU A 26 7.43 12.08 7.71
CA GLU A 26 8.17 11.29 8.71
C GLU A 26 8.01 11.90 10.11
N LYS A 27 8.08 13.22 10.23
CA LYS A 27 7.81 13.91 11.50
C LYS A 27 6.37 13.67 11.98
N ALA A 28 5.37 13.82 11.11
CA ALA A 28 3.98 13.56 11.48
C ALA A 28 3.73 12.11 11.90
N LEU A 29 4.41 11.15 11.25
CA LEU A 29 4.36 9.74 11.63
C LEU A 29 5.01 9.49 12.99
N ARG A 30 6.16 10.13 13.27
CA ARG A 30 6.84 10.03 14.57
C ARG A 30 6.00 10.63 15.69
N ASP A 31 5.49 11.84 15.49
CA ASP A 31 4.63 12.53 16.45
C ASP A 31 3.34 11.72 16.70
N GLY A 32 2.80 11.08 15.66
CA GLY A 32 1.66 10.16 15.76
C GLY A 32 1.97 8.87 16.53
N LEU A 33 3.15 8.27 16.32
CA LEU A 33 3.62 7.08 17.04
C LEU A 33 3.86 7.37 18.52
N GLU A 34 4.50 8.49 18.86
CA GLU A 34 4.70 8.92 20.25
C GLU A 34 3.36 9.16 20.96
N THR A 35 2.40 9.74 20.25
CA THR A 35 1.03 9.92 20.76
C THR A 35 0.36 8.57 20.98
N SER A 36 0.46 7.63 20.03
CA SER A 36 -0.12 6.28 20.16
C SER A 36 0.48 5.48 21.32
N VAL A 37 1.80 5.58 21.55
CA VAL A 37 2.47 4.92 22.69
C VAL A 37 1.96 5.49 24.02
N GLY A 38 1.74 6.81 24.10
CA GLY A 38 1.13 7.42 25.28
C GLY A 38 -0.30 6.95 25.54
N TRP A 39 -1.05 6.62 24.48
CA TRP A 39 -2.40 6.06 24.60
C TRP A 39 -2.36 4.61 25.11
N ASP A 40 -1.45 3.77 24.60
CA ASP A 40 -1.28 2.40 25.06
C ASP A 40 -0.89 2.33 26.54
N GLU A 41 0.01 3.19 27.00
CA GLU A 41 0.36 3.30 28.43
C GLU A 41 -0.83 3.71 29.30
N THR A 42 -1.65 4.65 28.81
CA THR A 42 -2.85 5.12 29.52
C THR A 42 -3.94 4.04 29.55
N ILE A 43 -4.15 3.33 28.44
CA ILE A 43 -5.10 2.23 28.31
C ILE A 43 -4.69 1.04 29.20
N ALA A 44 -3.40 0.71 29.25
CA ALA A 44 -2.88 -0.29 30.19
C ALA A 44 -3.11 0.11 31.67
N GLY A 45 -3.11 1.42 31.97
CA GLY A 45 -3.47 1.96 33.28
C GLY A 45 -4.97 1.81 33.63
N LEU A 46 -5.86 1.75 32.63
CA LEU A 46 -7.31 1.58 32.83
C LEU A 46 -7.68 0.17 33.33
N ASP A 47 -6.90 -0.85 32.98
CA ASP A 47 -7.11 -2.23 33.44
C ASP A 47 -6.92 -2.37 34.96
N GLY A 48 -6.14 -1.48 35.58
CA GLY A 48 -5.96 -1.36 37.03
C GLY A 48 -6.93 -0.40 37.75
N ALA A 49 -7.82 0.30 37.01
CA ALA A 49 -8.76 1.23 37.60
C ALA A 49 -9.97 0.48 38.19
N ASP A 50 -9.99 0.33 39.51
CA ASP A 50 -11.00 -0.42 40.29
C ASP A 50 -12.43 0.17 40.27
N THR A 51 -12.67 1.34 39.68
CA THR A 51 -14.00 1.97 39.64
C THR A 51 -14.34 2.54 38.26
N ALA A 52 -15.61 2.42 37.87
CA ALA A 52 -16.14 2.92 36.60
C ALA A 52 -15.90 4.43 36.41
N ASP A 53 -15.98 5.21 37.48
CA ASP A 53 -15.75 6.66 37.45
C ASP A 53 -14.30 7.01 37.08
N ARG A 54 -13.31 6.31 37.64
CA ARG A 54 -11.89 6.53 37.29
C ARG A 54 -11.58 6.17 35.84
N ARG A 55 -12.28 5.18 35.29
CA ARG A 55 -12.15 4.82 33.87
C ARG A 55 -12.76 5.89 32.98
N LEU A 56 -13.88 6.47 33.38
CA LEU A 56 -14.51 7.58 32.65
C LEU A 56 -13.65 8.85 32.69
N ASP A 57 -13.08 9.19 33.85
CA ASP A 57 -12.15 10.32 33.99
C ASP A 57 -10.93 10.15 33.07
N ALA A 58 -10.30 8.98 33.05
CA ALA A 58 -9.15 8.72 32.21
C ALA A 58 -9.48 8.69 30.70
N VAL A 59 -10.67 8.22 30.31
CA VAL A 59 -11.14 8.34 28.91
C VAL A 59 -11.41 9.80 28.55
N ALA A 60 -11.94 10.60 29.48
CA ALA A 60 -12.15 12.02 29.29
C ALA A 60 -10.81 12.76 29.11
N ASP A 61 -9.78 12.41 29.88
CA ASP A 61 -8.42 12.93 29.73
C ASP A 61 -7.80 12.55 28.37
N ILE A 62 -7.95 11.29 27.91
CA ILE A 62 -7.46 10.85 26.58
C ILE A 62 -8.13 11.65 25.46
N LEU A 63 -9.44 11.88 25.57
CA LEU A 63 -10.22 12.61 24.58
C LEU A 63 -10.14 14.14 24.75
N ASP A 64 -9.39 14.62 25.75
CA ASP A 64 -9.26 16.03 26.14
C ASP A 64 -10.62 16.73 26.26
N THR A 65 -11.53 16.11 27.02
CA THR A 65 -12.94 16.52 27.17
C THR A 65 -13.42 16.34 28.62
N SER A 66 -14.61 16.85 28.97
CA SER A 66 -15.25 16.50 30.24
C SER A 66 -15.94 15.14 30.16
N VAL A 67 -16.12 14.49 31.32
CA VAL A 67 -16.77 13.16 31.41
C VAL A 67 -18.18 13.16 30.81
N GLU A 68 -18.93 14.25 30.98
CA GLU A 68 -20.29 14.40 30.44
C GLU A 68 -20.31 14.44 28.91
N ASP A 69 -19.23 14.96 28.31
CA ASP A 69 -19.08 15.14 26.87
C ASP A 69 -18.37 13.97 26.18
N VAL A 70 -17.81 13.00 26.94
CA VAL A 70 -17.17 11.78 26.41
C VAL A 70 -18.01 11.08 25.33
N PRO A 71 -19.33 10.85 25.51
CA PRO A 71 -20.14 10.21 24.47
C PRO A 71 -20.21 11.01 23.16
N ALA A 72 -20.18 12.35 23.24
CA ALA A 72 -20.18 13.21 22.07
C ALA A 72 -18.80 13.25 21.39
N ALA A 73 -17.74 13.37 22.20
CA ALA A 73 -16.35 13.33 21.73
C ALA A 73 -16.01 12.00 21.04
N ALA A 74 -16.42 10.87 21.63
CA ALA A 74 -16.20 9.54 21.05
C ALA A 74 -16.92 9.35 19.70
N ARG A 75 -18.16 9.83 19.56
CA ARG A 75 -18.89 9.80 18.27
C ARG A 75 -18.23 10.70 17.22
N SER A 76 -17.75 11.88 17.64
CA SER A 76 -17.02 12.78 16.76
C SER A 76 -15.71 12.15 16.28
N LEU A 77 -14.97 11.48 17.17
CA LEU A 77 -13.75 10.76 16.84
C LEU A 77 -14.02 9.59 15.88
N ASP A 78 -15.03 8.76 16.13
CA ASP A 78 -15.43 7.67 15.22
C ASP A 78 -15.78 8.21 13.82
N SER A 79 -16.52 9.32 13.73
CA SER A 79 -16.80 9.96 12.44
C SER A 79 -15.52 10.42 11.74
N LYS A 80 -14.60 11.08 12.46
CA LYS A 80 -13.32 11.54 11.91
C LYS A 80 -12.45 10.37 11.45
N VAL A 81 -12.42 9.28 12.20
CA VAL A 81 -11.67 8.06 11.83
C VAL A 81 -12.21 7.49 10.53
N ARG A 82 -13.54 7.38 10.39
CA ARG A 82 -14.16 6.90 9.14
C ARG A 82 -13.89 7.83 7.96
N ASP A 83 -13.95 9.13 8.17
CA ASP A 83 -13.68 10.12 7.11
C ASP A 83 -12.20 10.10 6.71
N LEU A 84 -11.27 9.94 7.66
CA LEU A 84 -9.85 9.78 7.38
C LEU A 84 -9.56 8.47 6.64
N GLN A 85 -10.17 7.35 7.06
CA GLN A 85 -10.06 6.07 6.35
C GLN A 85 -10.54 6.19 4.90
N ARG A 86 -11.67 6.87 4.67
CA ARG A 86 -12.15 7.14 3.31
C ARG A 86 -11.16 7.99 2.52
N SER A 87 -10.64 9.06 3.12
CA SER A 87 -9.67 9.94 2.46
C SER A 87 -8.36 9.22 2.12
N VAL A 88 -7.90 8.29 2.96
CA VAL A 88 -6.74 7.44 2.67
C VAL A 88 -7.02 6.55 1.47
N GLU A 89 -8.18 5.89 1.43
CA GLU A 89 -8.55 5.04 0.29
C GLU A 89 -8.68 5.84 -1.01
N GLU A 90 -9.35 7.00 -0.99
CA GLU A 90 -9.45 7.89 -2.16
C GLU A 90 -8.07 8.35 -2.65
N THR A 91 -7.14 8.63 -1.73
CA THR A 91 -5.76 9.01 -2.07
C THR A 91 -5.01 7.83 -2.69
N ARG A 92 -5.21 6.61 -2.16
CA ARG A 92 -4.63 5.38 -2.68
C ARG A 92 -5.14 5.07 -4.09
N GLU A 93 -6.44 5.14 -4.31
CA GLU A 93 -7.06 4.97 -5.64
C GLU A 93 -6.51 6.00 -6.64
N THR A 94 -6.39 7.26 -6.22
CA THR A 94 -5.83 8.33 -7.05
C THR A 94 -4.36 8.06 -7.42
N TRP A 95 -3.55 7.66 -6.44
CA TRP A 95 -2.16 7.28 -6.66
C TRP A 95 -2.05 6.08 -7.60
N ALA A 96 -2.85 5.03 -7.38
CA ALA A 96 -2.88 3.83 -8.21
C ALA A 96 -3.25 4.16 -9.66
N GLY A 97 -4.25 5.04 -9.88
CA GLY A 97 -4.62 5.51 -11.22
C GLY A 97 -3.50 6.29 -11.91
N ILE A 98 -2.82 7.18 -11.20
CA ILE A 98 -1.68 7.94 -11.75
C ILE A 98 -0.52 6.99 -12.09
N ALA A 99 -0.20 6.05 -11.20
CA ALA A 99 0.87 5.07 -11.40
C ALA A 99 0.57 4.13 -12.56
N ALA A 100 -0.64 3.60 -12.65
CA ALA A 100 -1.09 2.77 -13.77
C ALA A 100 -0.99 3.53 -15.10
N ASN A 101 -1.41 4.80 -15.14
CA ASN A 101 -1.29 5.63 -16.34
C ASN A 101 0.17 5.87 -16.76
N ALA A 102 1.07 6.08 -15.79
CA ALA A 102 2.50 6.21 -16.07
C ALA A 102 3.09 4.90 -16.63
N LEU A 103 2.77 3.76 -16.02
CA LEU A 103 3.23 2.43 -16.48
C LEU A 103 2.78 2.12 -17.92
N ARG A 104 1.54 2.46 -18.27
CA ARG A 104 1.03 2.31 -19.65
C ARG A 104 1.73 3.23 -20.65
N THR A 105 2.16 4.41 -20.22
CA THR A 105 2.81 5.38 -21.11
C THR A 105 4.26 4.99 -21.39
N ASP A 106 4.94 4.40 -20.41
CA ASP A 106 6.39 4.19 -20.46
C ASP A 106 6.85 2.78 -20.89
N ALA A 107 6.04 1.71 -20.72
CA ALA A 107 6.68 0.38 -20.60
C ALA A 107 6.01 -0.87 -21.20
N VAL A 108 4.82 -0.87 -21.80
CA VAL A 108 4.15 -2.17 -22.08
C VAL A 108 3.60 -2.22 -23.50
N GLU A 109 4.18 -3.08 -24.35
CA GLU A 109 3.45 -3.53 -25.53
C GLU A 109 2.21 -4.31 -25.06
N PRO A 110 1.05 -4.15 -25.71
CA PRO A 110 -0.23 -4.66 -25.23
C PRO A 110 -0.34 -6.19 -25.14
N ASP A 111 0.72 -6.95 -25.44
CA ASP A 111 0.80 -8.42 -25.37
C ASP A 111 1.79 -8.91 -24.29
N ASP A 112 2.42 -8.02 -23.50
CA ASP A 112 3.40 -8.39 -22.48
C ASP A 112 2.75 -8.78 -21.14
N VAL A 113 3.41 -9.71 -20.43
CA VAL A 113 3.17 -10.01 -19.03
C VAL A 113 3.93 -8.99 -18.20
N LEU A 114 3.24 -8.34 -17.26
CA LEU A 114 3.79 -7.25 -16.47
C LEU A 114 4.02 -7.69 -15.02
N VAL A 115 5.23 -7.46 -14.50
CA VAL A 115 5.54 -7.59 -13.06
C VAL A 115 5.94 -6.23 -12.52
N VAL A 116 5.29 -5.81 -11.44
CA VAL A 116 5.54 -4.52 -10.77
C VAL A 116 5.99 -4.77 -9.34
N HIS A 117 7.18 -4.32 -8.96
CA HIS A 117 7.65 -4.34 -7.58
C HIS A 117 7.42 -3.00 -6.90
N LEU A 118 6.72 -2.99 -5.78
CA LEU A 118 6.53 -1.85 -4.90
C LEU A 118 7.54 -1.94 -3.74
N VAL A 119 8.68 -1.24 -3.86
CA VAL A 119 9.82 -1.31 -2.92
C VAL A 119 9.47 -0.79 -1.51
N GLY A 120 8.37 -0.06 -1.37
CA GLY A 120 7.82 0.38 -0.08
C GLY A 120 6.30 0.50 -0.11
N GLY A 121 5.65 -0.41 -0.85
CA GLY A 121 4.20 -0.51 -0.89
C GLY A 121 3.71 -1.71 -0.09
N THR A 122 2.46 -1.61 0.36
CA THR A 122 1.72 -2.65 1.08
C THR A 122 0.84 -3.47 0.13
N GLY A 123 0.28 -4.58 0.61
CA GLY A 123 -0.68 -5.38 -0.15
C GLY A 123 -1.94 -4.61 -0.55
N GLU A 124 -2.36 -3.63 0.25
CA GLU A 124 -3.46 -2.73 -0.13
C GLU A 124 -3.07 -1.87 -1.33
N ASP A 125 -1.83 -1.37 -1.38
CA ASP A 125 -1.32 -0.60 -2.51
C ASP A 125 -1.15 -1.47 -3.76
N ALA A 126 -0.66 -2.71 -3.58
CA ALA A 126 -0.58 -3.68 -4.68
C ALA A 126 -1.95 -4.00 -5.26
N ARG A 127 -2.97 -4.18 -4.41
CA ARG A 127 -4.36 -4.42 -4.82
C ARG A 127 -4.96 -3.22 -5.55
N ALA A 128 -4.76 -2.02 -5.03
CA ALA A 128 -5.24 -0.80 -5.66
C ALA A 128 -4.58 -0.59 -7.04
N LEU A 129 -3.26 -0.76 -7.12
CA LEU A 129 -2.54 -0.64 -8.39
C LEU A 129 -2.94 -1.72 -9.39
N SER A 130 -3.05 -2.97 -8.96
CA SER A 130 -3.50 -4.09 -9.80
C SER A 130 -4.92 -3.83 -10.34
N SER A 131 -5.82 -3.28 -9.52
CA SER A 131 -7.19 -2.92 -9.94
C SER A 131 -7.22 -1.72 -10.90
N ALA A 132 -6.27 -0.79 -10.77
CA ALA A 132 -6.16 0.39 -11.63
C ALA A 132 -5.48 0.06 -12.98
N LEU A 133 -4.63 -0.97 -13.03
CA LEU A 133 -4.10 -1.52 -14.27
C LEU A 133 -5.26 -2.20 -15.02
N ASP A 134 -5.45 -1.80 -16.28
CA ASP A 134 -6.53 -2.31 -17.11
C ASP A 134 -5.93 -3.53 -17.79
N GLN A 135 -6.52 -4.69 -17.53
CA GLN A 135 -5.81 -5.95 -17.70
C GLN A 135 -6.33 -6.64 -18.94
N ASP A 136 -5.67 -6.37 -20.05
CA ASP A 136 -5.76 -7.25 -21.21
C ASP A 136 -4.95 -8.53 -20.94
N ASN A 137 -3.81 -8.44 -20.24
CA ASN A 137 -2.89 -9.56 -20.00
C ASN A 137 -2.70 -9.92 -18.51
N LEU A 138 -1.84 -10.92 -18.29
CA LEU A 138 -1.40 -11.35 -16.97
C LEU A 138 -0.49 -10.28 -16.33
N THR A 139 -0.85 -9.83 -15.13
CA THR A 139 -0.11 -8.83 -14.37
C THR A 139 0.13 -9.31 -12.95
N ALA A 140 1.32 -9.10 -12.42
CA ALA A 140 1.62 -9.25 -11.01
C ALA A 140 2.12 -7.95 -10.39
N VAL A 141 1.65 -7.64 -9.19
CA VAL A 141 2.10 -6.52 -8.38
C VAL A 141 2.58 -7.07 -7.03
N CYS A 142 3.86 -6.90 -6.74
CA CYS A 142 4.56 -7.42 -5.57
C CYS A 142 4.85 -6.27 -4.59
N ALA A 143 4.30 -6.33 -3.39
CA ALA A 143 4.47 -5.37 -2.30
C ALA A 143 5.51 -5.85 -1.29
N HIS A 144 6.65 -5.16 -1.21
CA HIS A 144 7.79 -5.60 -0.41
C HIS A 144 7.63 -5.32 1.09
N GLU A 145 6.80 -4.35 1.49
CA GLU A 145 6.71 -3.94 2.90
C GLU A 145 6.09 -5.04 3.78
N ASP A 146 5.03 -5.68 3.30
CA ASP A 146 4.32 -6.76 3.98
C ASP A 146 4.48 -8.12 3.29
N VAL A 147 5.36 -8.20 2.28
CA VAL A 147 5.69 -9.40 1.51
C VAL A 147 4.45 -10.07 0.94
N THR A 148 3.65 -9.27 0.25
CA THR A 148 2.40 -9.70 -0.40
C THR A 148 2.46 -9.49 -1.89
N PHE A 149 1.61 -10.21 -2.63
CA PHE A 149 1.46 -10.00 -4.05
C PHE A 149 0.01 -10.13 -4.49
N VAL A 150 -0.30 -9.45 -5.59
CA VAL A 150 -1.58 -9.54 -6.28
C VAL A 150 -1.30 -9.88 -7.73
N LEU A 151 -1.88 -10.98 -8.20
CA LEU A 151 -1.76 -11.46 -9.56
C LEU A 151 -3.14 -11.46 -10.20
N THR A 152 -3.20 -11.01 -11.42
CA THR A 152 -4.46 -10.75 -12.11
C THR A 152 -4.32 -11.18 -13.55
N ALA A 153 -5.34 -11.89 -14.03
CA ALA A 153 -5.40 -12.39 -15.39
C ALA A 153 -6.43 -11.58 -16.15
N GLY A 154 -5.95 -10.87 -17.16
CA GLY A 154 -6.77 -10.08 -18.05
C GLY A 154 -7.67 -10.88 -18.98
N THR A 155 -8.57 -10.20 -19.68
CA THR A 155 -9.56 -10.86 -20.55
C THR A 155 -8.97 -11.51 -21.80
N MET A 156 -7.77 -11.11 -22.21
CA MET A 156 -7.03 -11.68 -23.34
C MET A 156 -6.05 -12.77 -22.91
N SER A 157 -5.92 -13.02 -21.60
CA SER A 157 -5.11 -14.10 -21.05
C SER A 157 -5.90 -15.41 -21.04
N ASP A 158 -5.37 -16.45 -21.69
CA ASP A 158 -5.86 -17.83 -21.54
C ASP A 158 -5.42 -18.47 -20.21
N GLU A 159 -4.55 -17.78 -19.45
CA GLU A 159 -4.00 -18.27 -18.19
C GLU A 159 -4.85 -17.87 -16.98
N SER A 160 -4.88 -18.77 -16.00
CA SER A 160 -5.56 -18.59 -14.72
C SER A 160 -4.64 -17.94 -13.69
N ALA A 161 -5.08 -16.81 -13.10
CA ALA A 161 -4.33 -16.12 -12.07
C ALA A 161 -4.04 -17.02 -10.86
N ILE A 162 -5.05 -17.76 -10.38
CA ILE A 162 -4.89 -18.66 -9.23
C ILE A 162 -4.03 -19.89 -9.57
N ALA A 163 -4.07 -20.39 -10.81
CA ALA A 163 -3.23 -21.50 -11.22
C ALA A 163 -1.75 -21.09 -11.26
N VAL A 164 -1.45 -19.95 -11.88
CA VAL A 164 -0.09 -19.39 -11.94
C VAL A 164 0.43 -19.10 -10.54
N ALA A 165 -0.36 -18.42 -9.71
CA ALA A 165 0.05 -18.09 -8.36
C ALA A 165 0.22 -19.34 -7.47
N ARG A 166 -0.57 -20.41 -7.66
CA ARG A 166 -0.35 -21.70 -6.97
C ARG A 166 0.91 -22.40 -7.45
N ALA A 167 1.21 -22.36 -8.75
CA ALA A 167 2.42 -22.93 -9.31
C ALA A 167 3.67 -22.24 -8.77
N ALA A 168 3.66 -20.90 -8.73
CA ALA A 168 4.74 -20.09 -8.15
C ALA A 168 4.97 -20.41 -6.66
N MET A 169 3.90 -20.67 -5.90
CA MET A 169 3.98 -20.88 -4.45
C MET A 169 4.15 -22.34 -4.03
N VAL A 170 4.45 -23.28 -4.94
CA VAL A 170 4.66 -24.70 -4.57
C VAL A 170 5.88 -24.87 -3.67
N ASP A 171 6.97 -24.18 -4.01
CA ASP A 171 8.26 -24.32 -3.33
C ASP A 171 8.60 -23.12 -2.42
N ALA A 172 7.79 -22.06 -2.45
CA ALA A 172 7.96 -20.88 -1.62
C ALA A 172 7.17 -20.98 -0.29
N PRO A 173 7.74 -20.58 0.86
CA PRO A 173 7.01 -20.52 2.11
C PRO A 173 5.93 -19.44 2.04
N GLY A 174 4.66 -19.83 2.04
CA GLY A 174 3.55 -18.88 1.99
C GLY A 174 2.20 -19.51 1.66
N GLY A 175 1.24 -18.64 1.34
CA GLY A 175 -0.12 -19.04 0.98
C GLY A 175 -0.69 -18.19 -0.14
N VAL A 176 -1.59 -18.80 -0.92
CA VAL A 176 -2.28 -18.14 -2.04
C VAL A 176 -3.77 -18.47 -2.03
N GLY A 177 -4.59 -17.49 -2.32
CA GLY A 177 -6.04 -17.61 -2.50
C GLY A 177 -6.54 -16.71 -3.62
N GLY A 178 -7.79 -16.91 -4.05
CA GLY A 178 -8.40 -16.08 -5.10
C GLY A 178 -9.23 -16.89 -6.10
N SER A 179 -9.39 -16.31 -7.28
CA SER A 179 -10.16 -16.81 -8.41
C SER A 179 -9.29 -16.88 -9.68
N GLU A 180 -9.88 -17.38 -10.77
CA GLU A 180 -9.26 -17.44 -12.10
C GLU A 180 -8.76 -16.08 -12.60
N THR A 181 -9.39 -14.97 -12.21
CA THR A 181 -9.06 -13.62 -12.70
C THR A 181 -8.23 -12.81 -11.72
N LEU A 182 -8.21 -13.18 -10.45
CA LEU A 182 -7.54 -12.44 -9.38
C LEU A 182 -7.07 -13.42 -8.31
N ALA A 183 -5.76 -13.52 -8.14
CA ALA A 183 -5.10 -14.24 -7.06
C ALA A 183 -4.32 -13.29 -6.17
N GLN A 184 -4.27 -13.61 -4.88
CA GLN A 184 -3.50 -12.89 -3.88
C GLN A 184 -2.77 -13.90 -3.02
N GLY A 185 -1.54 -13.58 -2.65
CA GLY A 185 -0.79 -14.36 -1.70
C GLY A 185 0.24 -13.54 -0.96
N GLY A 186 1.03 -14.24 -0.17
CA GLY A 186 2.13 -13.68 0.59
C GLY A 186 2.95 -14.78 1.22
N GLY A 187 4.15 -14.42 1.67
CA GLY A 187 5.13 -15.38 2.14
C GLY A 187 6.40 -14.70 2.64
N ASP A 188 7.53 -15.35 2.41
CA ASP A 188 8.86 -14.75 2.58
C ASP A 188 9.32 -14.07 1.28
N THR A 189 10.39 -13.28 1.33
CA THR A 189 10.86 -12.46 0.19
C THR A 189 11.14 -13.28 -1.07
N ASP A 190 11.51 -14.55 -0.91
CA ASP A 190 11.78 -15.49 -2.00
C ASP A 190 10.53 -15.81 -2.86
N CYS A 191 9.32 -15.47 -2.37
CA CYS A 191 8.09 -15.66 -3.14
C CYS A 191 8.03 -14.79 -4.40
N PHE A 192 8.69 -13.63 -4.41
CA PHE A 192 8.70 -12.75 -5.59
C PHE A 192 9.50 -13.34 -6.73
N ASP A 193 10.67 -13.93 -6.43
CA ASP A 193 11.50 -14.61 -7.42
C ASP A 193 10.74 -15.78 -8.05
N SER A 194 9.99 -16.54 -7.23
CA SER A 194 9.17 -17.66 -7.72
C SER A 194 7.99 -17.20 -8.59
N ILE A 195 7.40 -16.04 -8.30
CA ILE A 195 6.34 -15.44 -9.13
C ILE A 195 6.90 -14.95 -10.46
N GLU A 196 8.05 -14.26 -10.43
CA GLU A 196 8.74 -13.83 -11.64
C GLU A 196 9.10 -15.02 -12.53
N GLU A 197 9.62 -16.12 -11.95
CA GLU A 197 9.96 -17.33 -12.70
C GLU A 197 8.72 -17.99 -13.32
N ALA A 198 7.64 -18.14 -12.54
CA ALA A 198 6.38 -18.70 -13.05
C ALA A 198 5.77 -17.83 -14.17
N LEU A 199 5.88 -16.51 -14.06
CA LEU A 199 5.42 -15.59 -15.09
C LEU A 199 6.33 -15.58 -16.31
N ALA A 200 7.66 -15.71 -16.14
CA ALA A 200 8.61 -15.84 -17.22
C ALA A 200 8.35 -17.10 -18.05
N GLU A 201 8.03 -18.23 -17.41
CA GLU A 201 7.69 -19.48 -18.10
C GLU A 201 6.45 -19.30 -18.99
N LYS A 202 5.47 -18.51 -18.55
CA LYS A 202 4.23 -18.23 -19.28
C LYS A 202 4.40 -17.16 -20.36
N ALA A 203 5.19 -16.13 -20.08
CA ALA A 203 5.42 -15.00 -20.96
C ALA A 203 6.42 -15.31 -22.10
N GLY A 204 7.31 -16.30 -21.91
CA GLY A 204 8.43 -16.51 -22.81
C GLY A 204 9.36 -15.31 -22.84
N ASN A 205 9.43 -14.59 -23.97
CA ASN A 205 10.27 -13.39 -24.13
C ASN A 205 9.53 -12.07 -23.82
N ASN A 206 8.25 -12.13 -23.43
CA ASN A 206 7.37 -10.97 -23.30
C ASN A 206 7.13 -10.59 -21.83
N LEU A 207 8.16 -10.74 -20.98
CA LEU A 207 8.09 -10.36 -19.57
C LEU A 207 8.70 -8.98 -19.37
N THR A 208 7.89 -8.05 -18.87
CA THR A 208 8.33 -6.71 -18.47
C THR A 208 8.30 -6.59 -16.96
N VAL A 209 9.46 -6.32 -16.36
CA VAL A 209 9.59 -6.13 -14.91
C VAL A 209 9.88 -4.66 -14.62
N VAL A 210 9.07 -4.04 -13.76
CA VAL A 210 9.19 -2.62 -13.36
C VAL A 210 9.26 -2.51 -11.85
N SER A 211 10.19 -1.70 -11.34
CA SER A 211 10.26 -1.37 -9.91
C SER A 211 9.75 0.06 -9.69
N LEU A 212 8.74 0.21 -8.84
CA LEU A 212 8.21 1.48 -8.37
C LEU A 212 8.59 1.70 -6.91
N GLY A 213 9.35 2.75 -6.65
CA GLY A 213 9.81 3.10 -5.32
C GLY A 213 11.25 3.61 -5.34
N ARG A 214 11.73 4.06 -4.19
CA ARG A 214 13.10 4.53 -4.03
C ARG A 214 13.91 3.39 -3.40
N ASN A 215 14.91 2.88 -4.12
CA ASN A 215 15.94 1.99 -3.57
C ASN A 215 16.78 2.70 -2.52
#